data_AF-A0A645CJZ1-F1
#
_entry.id   AF-A0A645CJZ1-F1
#
_cell.length_a   1.000
_cell.length_b   1.000
_cell.length_c   1.000
_cell.angle_alpha   90.00
_cell.angle_beta   90.00
_cell.angle_gamma   90.00
#
_symmetry.space_group_name_H-M   'P 1'
#
loop_
_entity.id
_entity.type
_entity.pdbx_description
1 polymer ?
#
loop_
_entity_poly.entity_id
_entity_poly.type
_entity_poly.pdbx_seq_one_letter_code
_entity_poly.pdbx_strand_id
1 'polypeptide(L)'
;MSDKDGKSTVEGLGQKIGVFTFASPMGLTPAGNNLSQESPVSGAAKAMEGAAVRQGALEGSGVDLAGEMTKMLAAQRSFQVSARMVKAADEIEETANGLRA
;
A
#
# COMPACT_ATOMS: atom_id res chain seq x y z
N MET A 1 -9.17 -33.57 8.67
CA MET A 1 -7.83 -34.12 8.36
C MET A 1 -7.53 -33.72 6.92
N SER A 2 -6.99 -32.52 6.71
CA SER A 2 -5.55 -32.26 6.56
C SER A 2 -5.04 -32.72 5.20
N ASP A 3 -5.42 -31.99 4.14
CA ASP A 3 -4.73 -32.04 2.86
C ASP A 3 -3.61 -30.97 2.88
N LYS A 4 -2.35 -31.42 2.89
CA LYS A 4 -1.16 -30.58 3.09
C LYS A 4 -0.42 -30.27 1.79
N ASP A 5 -0.97 -30.61 0.62
CA ASP A 5 -0.21 -30.60 -0.64
C ASP A 5 -0.85 -29.79 -1.78
N GLY A 6 -1.94 -29.05 -1.52
CA GLY A 6 -2.46 -28.07 -2.49
C GLY A 6 -2.80 -28.69 -3.86
N LYS A 7 -3.14 -29.98 -3.89
CA LYS A 7 -3.67 -30.66 -5.07
C LYS A 7 -5.18 -30.81 -4.92
N SER A 8 -5.90 -29.69 -5.05
CA SER A 8 -7.28 -29.74 -5.55
C SER A 8 -7.26 -30.19 -7.01
N THR A 9 -7.05 -31.49 -7.25
CA THR A 9 -7.53 -32.12 -8.48
C THR A 9 -9.04 -32.24 -8.34
N VAL A 10 -9.75 -31.17 -8.69
CA VAL A 10 -11.07 -31.33 -9.29
C VAL A 10 -10.84 -32.06 -10.60
N GLU A 11 -11.21 -33.34 -10.66
CA GLU A 11 -11.16 -34.15 -11.87
C GLU A 11 -11.82 -33.38 -13.02
N GLY A 12 -11.02 -32.91 -13.99
CA GLY A 12 -11.55 -32.33 -15.23
C GLY A 12 -10.91 -31.05 -15.76
N LEU A 13 -10.01 -30.36 -15.05
CA LEU A 13 -9.32 -29.17 -15.58
C LEU A 13 -7.81 -29.23 -15.24
N GLY A 14 -6.99 -29.74 -16.17
CA GLY A 14 -5.52 -29.81 -16.04
C GLY A 14 -4.81 -28.45 -16.07
N GLN A 15 -5.44 -27.37 -15.58
CA GLN A 15 -4.90 -26.02 -15.58
C GLN A 15 -4.09 -25.78 -14.32
N LYS A 16 -2.78 -25.60 -14.49
CA LYS A 16 -1.89 -25.11 -13.43
C LYS A 16 -1.99 -23.59 -13.36
N ILE A 17 -2.13 -23.04 -12.16
CA ILE A 17 -2.07 -21.59 -11.94
C ILE A 17 -0.64 -21.13 -12.25
N GLY A 18 -0.51 -20.22 -13.22
CA GLY A 18 0.78 -19.58 -13.53
C GLY A 18 1.08 -18.50 -12.51
N VAL A 19 2.21 -18.63 -11.81
CA VAL A 19 2.72 -17.59 -10.91
C VAL A 19 3.83 -16.83 -11.64
N PHE A 20 3.76 -15.51 -11.63
CA PHE A 20 4.71 -14.63 -12.29
C PHE A 20 5.33 -13.69 -11.27
N THR A 21 6.57 -13.30 -11.51
CA THR A 21 7.32 -12.32 -10.73
C THR A 21 7.87 -11.23 -11.65
N PHE A 22 8.21 -10.09 -11.05
CA PHE A 22 8.76 -8.93 -11.74
C PHE A 22 10.13 -8.61 -11.14
N ALA A 23 11.01 -8.00 -11.95
CA ALA A 23 12.33 -7.60 -11.47
C ALA A 23 12.23 -6.54 -10.34
N SER A 24 11.24 -5.64 -10.45
CA SER A 24 10.91 -4.66 -9.41
C SER A 24 9.41 -4.67 -9.11
N PRO A 25 8.94 -5.40 -8.08
CA PRO A 25 7.52 -5.44 -7.71
C PRO A 25 6.95 -4.06 -7.32
N MET A 26 7.77 -3.21 -6.68
CA MET A 26 7.40 -1.83 -6.32
C MET A 26 7.24 -0.92 -7.55
N GLY A 27 7.73 -1.34 -8.71
CA GLY A 27 7.57 -0.62 -9.97
C GLY A 27 6.25 -0.89 -10.68
N LEU A 28 5.40 -1.77 -10.14
CA LEU A 28 4.10 -2.07 -10.74
C LEU A 28 3.13 -0.89 -10.60
N THR A 29 2.35 -0.64 -11.65
CA THR A 29 1.32 0.39 -11.63
C THR A 29 0.04 -0.17 -11.01
N PRO A 30 -0.56 0.47 -9.99
CA PRO A 30 -1.81 -0.01 -9.42
C PRO A 30 -2.96 0.13 -10.42
N ALA A 31 -3.68 -0.97 -10.67
CA ALA A 31 -4.87 -1.01 -11.53
C ALA A 31 -6.20 -1.03 -10.73
N GLY A 32 -6.11 -1.02 -9.39
CA GLY A 32 -7.26 -1.05 -8.47
C GLY A 32 -7.71 -2.47 -8.12
N ASN A 33 -8.55 -2.63 -7.10
CA ASN A 33 -9.06 -3.94 -6.64
C ASN A 33 -7.97 -5.01 -6.40
N ASN A 34 -6.83 -4.62 -5.83
CA ASN A 34 -5.64 -5.46 -5.65
C ASN A 34 -5.00 -5.97 -6.96
N LEU A 35 -5.34 -5.37 -8.11
CA LEU A 35 -4.71 -5.64 -9.40
C LEU A 35 -3.58 -4.64 -9.65
N SER A 36 -2.57 -5.13 -10.37
CA SER A 36 -1.38 -4.37 -10.74
C SER A 36 -1.04 -4.64 -12.20
N GLN A 37 -0.54 -3.62 -12.88
CA GLN A 37 -0.13 -3.66 -14.28
C GLN A 37 1.38 -3.49 -14.41
N GLU A 38 1.95 -4.16 -15.41
CA GLU A 38 3.34 -3.98 -15.82
C GLU A 38 3.63 -2.53 -16.19
N SER A 39 4.81 -2.05 -15.79
CA SER A 39 5.35 -0.75 -16.18
C SER A 39 6.78 -0.90 -16.68
N PRO A 40 7.34 0.10 -17.39
CA PRO A 40 8.76 0.11 -17.74
C PRO A 40 9.69 -0.05 -16.53
N VAL A 41 9.25 0.37 -15.34
CA VAL A 41 10.02 0.30 -14.09
C VAL A 41 9.94 -1.08 -13.44
N SER A 42 8.81 -1.80 -13.56
CA SER A 42 8.69 -3.17 -13.02
C SER A 42 9.53 -4.17 -13.82
N GLY A 43 9.74 -3.88 -15.11
CA GLY A 43 10.24 -4.81 -16.10
C GLY A 43 9.17 -5.85 -16.48
N ALA A 44 9.53 -6.75 -17.40
CA ALA A 44 8.63 -7.78 -17.91
C ALA A 44 8.34 -8.88 -16.88
N ALA A 45 7.12 -9.42 -16.93
CA ALA A 45 6.72 -10.58 -16.14
C ALA A 45 7.57 -11.81 -16.48
N LYS A 46 8.04 -12.51 -15.46
CA LYS A 46 8.79 -13.78 -15.58
C LYS A 46 8.06 -14.87 -14.82
N ALA A 47 7.91 -16.05 -15.41
CA ALA A 47 7.32 -17.18 -14.71
C ALA A 47 8.19 -17.55 -13.49
N MET A 48 7.56 -17.72 -12.33
CA MET A 48 8.23 -18.15 -11.11
C MET A 48 8.21 -19.69 -11.05
N GLU A 49 9.37 -20.30 -11.25
CA GLU A 49 9.52 -21.75 -11.06
C GLU A 49 9.49 -22.09 -9.56
N GLY A 50 8.75 -23.15 -9.20
CA GLY A 50 8.68 -23.63 -7.82
C GLY A 50 7.82 -22.80 -6.87
N ALA A 51 6.99 -21.88 -7.37
CA ALA A 51 6.04 -21.14 -6.54
C ALA A 51 5.10 -22.10 -5.78
N ALA A 52 5.05 -21.95 -4.45
CA ALA A 52 4.18 -22.75 -3.60
C ALA A 52 2.82 -22.05 -3.43
N VAL A 53 1.76 -22.64 -3.98
CA VAL A 53 0.39 -22.15 -3.80
C VAL A 53 -0.28 -22.93 -2.67
N ARG A 54 -0.67 -22.24 -1.60
CA ARG A 54 -1.40 -22.84 -0.47
C ARG A 54 -2.90 -22.70 -0.69
N GLN A 55 -3.59 -23.82 -0.84
CA GLN A 55 -5.04 -23.83 -1.01
C GLN A 55 -5.77 -23.71 0.34
N GLY A 56 -6.95 -23.09 0.32
CA GLY A 56 -7.77 -22.88 1.52
C GLY A 56 -7.24 -21.83 2.50
N ALA A 57 -6.20 -21.07 2.12
CA ALA A 57 -5.65 -19.96 2.89
C ALA A 57 -5.87 -18.63 2.16
N LEU A 58 -6.12 -17.56 2.91
CA LEU A 58 -6.18 -16.19 2.40
C LEU A 58 -4.98 -15.41 2.94
N GLU A 59 -4.35 -14.61 2.08
CA GLU A 59 -3.27 -13.71 2.49
C GLU A 59 -3.84 -12.54 3.29
N GLY A 60 -3.35 -12.37 4.52
CA GLY A 60 -3.70 -11.23 5.36
C GLY A 60 -3.06 -9.95 4.84
N SER A 61 -3.64 -8.80 5.19
CA SER A 61 -2.99 -7.51 4.94
C SER A 61 -1.72 -7.39 5.80
N GLY A 62 -0.63 -6.89 5.21
CA GLY A 62 0.62 -6.62 5.92
C GLY A 62 0.60 -5.33 6.76
N VAL A 63 -0.55 -4.67 6.89
CA VAL A 63 -0.68 -3.35 7.54
C VAL A 63 -1.02 -3.51 9.03
N ASP A 64 -0.24 -2.86 9.90
CA ASP A 64 -0.58 -2.67 11.31
C ASP A 64 -1.45 -1.43 11.49
N LEU A 65 -2.74 -1.64 11.77
CA LEU A 65 -3.72 -0.56 11.91
C LEU A 65 -3.38 0.41 13.04
N ALA A 66 -2.85 -0.07 14.18
CA ALA A 66 -2.56 0.78 15.32
C ALA A 66 -1.39 1.74 15.03
N GLY A 67 -0.34 1.21 14.39
CA GLY A 67 0.78 2.01 13.89
C GLY A 67 0.36 3.04 12.85
N GLU A 68 -0.46 2.65 11.87
CA GLU A 68 -0.94 3.56 10.83
C GLU A 68 -1.86 4.66 11.36
N MET A 69 -2.74 4.36 12.33
CA MET A 69 -3.55 5.39 13.01
C MET A 69 -2.67 6.38 13.78
N THR A 70 -1.60 5.91 14.41
CA THR A 70 -0.65 6.79 15.12
C THR A 70 0.06 7.73 14.15
N LYS A 71 0.48 7.23 12.98
CA LYS A 71 1.06 8.07 11.91
C LYS A 71 0.06 9.10 11.40
N MET A 72 -1.20 8.72 11.21
CA MET A 72 -2.26 9.65 10.82
C MET A 72 -2.46 10.74 11.87
N LEU A 73 -2.52 10.39 13.15
CA LEU A 73 -2.64 11.35 14.26
C LEU A 73 -1.44 12.30 14.32
N ALA A 74 -0.23 11.80 14.09
CA ALA A 74 0.97 12.63 14.03
C ALA A 74 0.90 13.63 12.87
N ALA A 75 0.49 13.19 11.67
CA ALA A 75 0.30 14.06 10.51
C ALA A 75 -0.77 15.13 10.79
N GLN A 76 -1.89 14.75 11.40
CA GLN A 76 -2.96 15.68 11.78
C GLN A 76 -2.48 16.72 12.81
N ARG A 77 -1.72 16.31 13.82
CA ARG A 77 -1.13 17.24 14.80
C ARG A 77 -0.14 18.20 14.14
N SER A 78 0.72 17.70 13.24
CA SER A 78 1.64 18.54 12.49
C SER A 78 0.88 19.61 11.70
N PHE A 79 -0.18 19.21 10.98
CA PHE A 79 -1.03 20.14 10.25
C PHE A 79 -1.68 21.19 11.18
N GLN A 80 -2.22 20.77 12.32
CA GLN A 80 -2.79 21.69 13.31
C GLN A 80 -1.78 22.69 13.85
N VAL A 81 -0.55 22.25 14.14
CA VAL A 81 0.53 23.14 14.59
C VAL A 81 0.89 24.14 13.49
N SER A 82 1.09 23.67 12.25
CA SER A 82 1.36 24.55 11.11
C SER A 82 0.25 25.59 10.93
N ALA A 83 -1.03 25.19 11.02
CA ALA A 83 -2.16 26.11 10.91
C ALA A 83 -2.19 27.16 12.03
N ARG A 84 -1.82 26.78 13.26
CA ARG A 84 -1.71 27.74 14.38
C ARG A 84 -0.56 28.71 14.19
N MET A 85 0.57 28.26 13.67
CA MET A 85 1.71 29.15 13.37
C MET A 85 1.35 30.17 12.30
N VAL A 86 0.61 29.78 11.26
CA VAL A 86 0.11 30.73 10.24
C VAL A 86 -0.80 31.78 10.88
N LYS A 87 -1.79 31.37 11.68
CA LYS A 87 -2.67 32.32 12.36
C LYS A 87 -1.92 33.29 13.28
N ALA A 88 -0.97 32.77 14.04
CA ALA A 88 -0.14 33.62 14.90
C ALA A 88 0.71 34.61 14.10
N ALA A 89 1.18 34.22 12.91
CA ALA A 89 1.87 35.13 12.01
C ALA A 89 0.92 36.24 11.49
N ASP A 90 -0.30 35.88 11.09
CA ASP A 90 -1.31 36.83 10.63
C ASP A 90 -1.68 37.86 11.73
N GLU A 91 -1.84 37.41 12.98
CA GLU A 91 -2.14 38.27 14.13
C GLU A 91 -0.98 39.26 14.43
N ILE A 92 0.27 38.81 14.30
CA ILE A 92 1.46 39.65 14.47
C ILE A 92 1.52 40.70 13.34
N GLU A 93 1.22 40.30 12.11
CA GLU A 93 1.20 41.20 10.95
C GLU A 93 0.13 42.29 11.12
N GLU A 94 -1.08 41.94 11.55
CA GLU A 94 -2.14 42.90 11.87
C GLU A 94 -1.70 43.91 12.94
N THR A 95 -1.10 43.41 14.03
CA THR A 95 -0.60 44.27 15.11
C THR A 95 0.49 45.22 14.63
N ALA A 96 1.43 44.74 13.80
CA ALA A 96 2.50 45.56 13.23
C ALA A 96 1.97 46.66 12.30
N ASN A 97 0.92 46.35 11.52
CA ASN A 97 0.25 47.33 10.66
C ASN A 97 -0.52 48.38 11.47
N GLY A 98 -1.15 47.99 12.58
CA GLY A 98 -1.85 48.91 13.49
C GLY A 98 -0.93 49.93 14.19
N LEU A 99 0.34 49.59 14.44
CA LEU A 99 1.32 50.50 15.04
C LEU A 99 1.91 51.54 14.05
N ARG A 100 1.64 51.39 12.75
CA ARG A 100 2.10 52.31 11.70
C ARG A 100 1.09 53.44 11.38
N ALA A 101 -0.11 53.38 11.94
CA ALA A 101 -1.14 54.42 11.85
C ALA A 101 -1.00 55.43 13.00
#